data_AF-A0A356E9X9-F1
#
_entry.id   AF-A0A356E9X9-F1
#
_cell.length_a   1.000
_cell.length_b   1.000
_cell.length_c   1.000
_cell.angle_alpha   90.00
_cell.angle_beta   90.00
_cell.angle_gamma   90.00
#
_symmetry.space_group_name_H-M   'P 1'
#
loop_
_entity.id
_entity.type
_entity.pdbx_description
1 polymer ?
#
loop_
_entity_poly.entity_id
_entity_poly.type
_entity_poly.pdbx_seq_one_letter_code
_entity_poly.pdbx_strand_id
1 'polypeptide(L)'
;MTNTTEFPLPPEAEQLLSRLDNLQLAWLSGYCWARARGATDNAYNTGTGTTADINTLNQSERLIVTVLSASQTGNAKSVADQLAERLKAEGVEVKRASLKDYKAKNIANEKLVLLVASTQGEGEPPEEGVVLYKLLHGRKAPKLDNLEFAVLGLGDSSYPNFCQAGKDFDQRLAELGGKRLLERADADLDF
;
A
#
# COMPACT_ATOMS: atom_id res chain seq x y z
N MET A 1 -25.92 -46.51 -31.33
CA MET A 1 -25.19 -45.55 -30.48
C MET A 1 -24.86 -44.34 -31.34
N THR A 2 -25.76 -43.38 -31.45
CA THR A 2 -25.58 -42.14 -32.22
C THR A 2 -25.40 -41.00 -31.24
N ASN A 3 -24.15 -40.65 -30.96
CA ASN A 3 -23.81 -39.54 -30.08
C ASN A 3 -23.70 -38.30 -30.99
N THR A 4 -24.82 -37.59 -31.14
CA THR A 4 -24.90 -36.39 -31.99
C THR A 4 -24.78 -35.16 -31.11
N THR A 5 -23.55 -34.71 -30.86
CA THR A 5 -23.29 -33.32 -30.46
C THR A 5 -23.22 -32.48 -31.74
N GLU A 6 -24.37 -32.28 -32.38
CA GLU A 6 -24.51 -31.40 -33.55
C GLU A 6 -24.50 -29.94 -33.06
N PHE A 7 -23.38 -29.25 -33.30
CA PHE A 7 -23.37 -27.79 -33.31
C PHE A 7 -24.21 -27.35 -34.52
N PRO A 8 -25.21 -26.45 -34.37
CA PRO A 8 -26.17 -26.15 -35.43
C PRO A 8 -25.60 -25.11 -36.40
N LEU A 9 -24.48 -25.41 -37.06
CA LEU A 9 -23.92 -24.58 -38.12
C LEU A 9 -24.00 -25.33 -39.45
N PRO A 10 -24.46 -24.69 -40.53
CA PRO A 10 -24.48 -25.34 -41.84
C PRO A 10 -23.04 -25.67 -42.27
N PRO A 11 -22.81 -26.76 -43.02
CA PRO A 11 -21.46 -27.21 -43.40
C PRO A 11 -20.67 -26.17 -44.21
N GLU A 12 -21.36 -25.24 -44.88
CA GLU A 12 -20.76 -24.11 -45.58
C GLU A 12 -20.12 -23.09 -44.61
N ALA A 13 -20.69 -22.90 -43.42
CA ALA A 13 -20.15 -21.97 -42.41
C ALA A 13 -18.84 -22.48 -41.82
N GLU A 14 -18.69 -23.80 -41.64
CA GLU A 14 -17.45 -24.40 -41.12
C GLU A 14 -16.26 -24.15 -42.05
N GLN A 15 -16.47 -24.22 -43.37
CA GLN A 15 -15.44 -23.93 -44.37
C GLN A 15 -14.99 -22.46 -44.30
N LEU A 16 -15.91 -21.53 -44.07
CA LEU A 16 -15.57 -20.11 -43.91
C LEU A 16 -14.84 -19.84 -42.59
N LEU A 17 -15.23 -20.52 -41.51
CA LEU A 17 -14.56 -20.41 -40.20
C LEU A 17 -13.11 -20.90 -40.25
N SER A 18 -12.84 -21.97 -41.00
CA SER A 18 -11.48 -22.51 -41.16
C SER A 18 -10.49 -21.59 -41.87
N ARG A 19 -10.99 -20.54 -42.53
CA ARG A 19 -10.18 -19.56 -43.29
C ARG A 19 -9.85 -18.30 -42.48
N LEU A 20 -10.36 -18.17 -41.26
CA LEU A 20 -10.19 -17.01 -40.39
C LEU A 20 -9.04 -17.22 -39.41
N ASP A 21 -8.34 -16.14 -39.07
CA ASP A 21 -7.31 -16.13 -38.04
C ASP A 21 -7.93 -16.10 -36.61
N ASN A 22 -7.15 -16.48 -35.59
CA ASN A 22 -7.58 -16.57 -34.20
C ASN A 22 -8.19 -15.26 -33.68
N LEU A 23 -7.61 -14.12 -34.06
CA LEU A 23 -8.14 -12.81 -33.68
C LEU A 23 -9.50 -12.51 -34.35
N GLN A 24 -9.67 -12.95 -35.60
CA GLN A 24 -10.90 -12.75 -36.36
C GLN A 24 -12.03 -13.65 -35.82
N LEU A 25 -11.71 -14.87 -35.41
CA LEU A 25 -12.63 -15.77 -34.72
C LEU A 25 -13.08 -15.19 -33.36
N ALA A 26 -12.17 -14.59 -32.61
CA ALA A 26 -12.51 -13.92 -31.35
C ALA A 26 -13.50 -12.76 -31.59
N TRP A 27 -13.25 -11.90 -32.58
CA TRP A 27 -14.16 -10.82 -32.97
C TRP A 27 -15.53 -11.33 -33.45
N LEU A 28 -15.55 -12.40 -34.25
CA LEU A 28 -16.79 -12.99 -34.75
C LEU A 28 -17.66 -13.51 -33.60
N SER A 29 -17.05 -14.17 -32.61
CA SER A 29 -17.77 -14.69 -31.45
C SER A 29 -18.45 -13.56 -30.65
N GLY A 30 -17.75 -12.45 -30.42
CA GLY A 30 -18.30 -11.24 -29.79
C GLY A 30 -19.45 -10.62 -30.59
N TYR A 31 -19.29 -10.52 -31.92
CA TYR A 31 -20.34 -10.01 -32.81
C TYR A 31 -21.61 -10.88 -32.79
N CYS A 32 -21.46 -12.21 -32.88
CA CYS A 32 -22.57 -13.16 -32.81
C CYS A 32 -23.31 -13.05 -31.47
N TRP A 33 -22.58 -12.90 -30.37
CA TRP A 33 -23.15 -12.78 -29.04
C TRP A 33 -23.89 -11.45 -28.84
N ALA A 34 -23.35 -10.35 -29.36
CA ALA A 34 -24.04 -9.05 -29.36
C ALA A 34 -25.36 -9.12 -30.16
N ARG A 35 -25.33 -9.74 -31.34
CA ARG A 35 -26.52 -9.88 -32.19
C ARG A 35 -27.59 -10.79 -31.57
N ALA A 36 -27.19 -11.85 -30.88
CA ALA A 36 -28.11 -12.73 -30.15
C ALA A 36 -28.91 -12.01 -29.05
N ARG A 37 -28.40 -10.88 -28.54
CA ARG A 37 -29.09 -10.03 -27.54
C ARG A 37 -30.05 -9.01 -28.16
N GLY A 38 -30.24 -9.04 -29.48
CA GLY A 38 -31.09 -8.08 -30.19
C GLY A 38 -30.43 -6.72 -30.42
N ALA A 39 -29.11 -6.61 -30.28
CA ALA A 39 -28.39 -5.38 -30.64
C ALA A 39 -28.29 -5.27 -32.16
N THR A 40 -29.20 -4.51 -32.77
CA THR A 40 -29.16 -4.13 -34.18
C THR A 40 -28.77 -2.67 -34.27
N ASP A 41 -27.49 -2.36 -34.09
CA ASP A 41 -26.83 -1.20 -34.70
C ASP A 41 -25.32 -1.16 -34.37
N ASN A 42 -24.51 -0.95 -35.41
CA ASN A 42 -23.08 -0.59 -35.40
C ASN A 42 -22.17 -1.22 -34.31
N ALA A 43 -21.87 -2.50 -34.46
CA ALA A 43 -20.83 -3.22 -33.72
C ALA A 43 -19.38 -2.92 -34.20
N TYR A 44 -19.14 -1.77 -34.83
CA TYR A 44 -17.79 -1.31 -35.20
C TYR A 44 -17.19 -0.31 -34.21
N ASN A 45 -17.90 0.02 -33.12
CA ASN A 45 -17.39 0.93 -32.09
C ASN A 45 -17.62 0.44 -30.65
N THR A 46 -17.83 -0.86 -30.48
CA THR A 46 -17.83 -1.48 -29.16
C THR A 46 -16.41 -1.93 -28.86
N GLY A 47 -15.62 -1.00 -28.31
CA GLY A 47 -14.47 -1.38 -27.50
C GLY A 47 -14.91 -2.53 -26.60
N THR A 48 -14.22 -3.65 -26.75
CA THR A 48 -14.28 -4.84 -25.91
C THR A 48 -15.07 -4.64 -24.62
N GLY A 49 -16.35 -5.01 -24.67
CA GLY A 49 -17.22 -5.09 -23.51
C GLY A 49 -16.78 -6.24 -22.61
N THR A 50 -15.68 -6.03 -21.89
CA THR A 50 -15.49 -6.54 -20.53
C THR A 50 -15.69 -5.37 -19.57
N THR A 51 -16.77 -4.60 -19.73
CA THR A 51 -17.19 -3.54 -18.79
C THR A 51 -17.94 -4.10 -17.57
N ALA A 52 -17.68 -5.36 -17.20
CA ALA A 52 -18.10 -5.94 -15.93
C ALA A 52 -16.93 -6.26 -14.98
N ASP A 53 -15.67 -6.40 -15.46
CA ASP A 53 -14.57 -6.85 -14.58
C ASP A 53 -13.16 -6.29 -14.89
N ILE A 54 -13.03 -5.12 -15.54
CA ILE A 54 -11.72 -4.45 -15.68
C ILE A 54 -11.49 -3.29 -14.70
N ASN A 55 -12.49 -2.94 -13.89
CA ASN A 55 -12.36 -1.95 -12.80
C ASN A 55 -12.45 -2.57 -11.39
N THR A 56 -12.72 -3.87 -11.27
CA THR A 56 -12.76 -4.60 -9.98
C THR A 56 -11.43 -5.24 -9.61
N LEU A 57 -10.46 -5.32 -10.53
CA LEU A 57 -9.10 -5.80 -10.24
C LEU A 57 -8.11 -4.68 -9.86
N ASN A 58 -8.57 -3.44 -9.75
CA ASN A 58 -7.73 -2.30 -9.36
C ASN A 58 -8.36 -1.45 -8.25
N GLN A 59 -9.17 -2.07 -7.39
CA GLN A 59 -9.29 -1.61 -6.01
C GLN A 59 -8.10 -2.17 -5.22
N SER A 60 -6.89 -1.76 -5.60
CA SER A 60 -5.86 -1.64 -4.58
C SER A 60 -6.44 -0.59 -3.63
N GLU A 61 -6.92 -1.01 -2.46
CA GLU A 61 -7.30 -0.08 -1.40
C GLU A 61 -6.19 0.97 -1.32
N ARG A 62 -6.49 2.25 -1.56
CA ARG A 62 -5.44 3.28 -1.55
C ARG A 62 -4.78 3.24 -0.19
N LEU A 63 -3.57 2.68 -0.14
CA LEU A 63 -2.82 2.55 1.10
C LEU A 63 -2.36 3.94 1.47
N ILE A 64 -3.02 4.52 2.48
CA ILE A 64 -2.60 5.80 3.04
C ILE A 64 -1.38 5.53 3.92
N VAL A 65 -0.27 6.16 3.59
CA VAL A 65 0.97 6.06 4.34
C VAL A 65 1.03 7.17 5.37
N THR A 66 1.05 6.82 6.65
CA THR A 66 1.16 7.78 7.73
C THR A 66 2.63 7.97 8.11
N VAL A 67 3.16 9.18 7.86
CA VAL A 67 4.55 9.53 8.16
C VAL A 67 4.60 10.35 9.46
N LEU A 68 5.19 9.76 10.49
CA LEU A 68 5.31 10.31 11.84
C LEU A 68 6.73 10.78 12.12
N SER A 69 6.86 11.87 12.86
CA SER A 69 8.16 12.38 13.30
C SER A 69 8.19 12.64 14.81
N ALA A 70 9.23 12.16 15.47
CA ALA A 70 9.62 12.55 16.81
C ALA A 70 10.92 13.36 16.70
N SER A 71 10.86 14.67 16.91
CA SER A 71 12.01 15.58 16.75
C SER A 71 12.12 16.54 17.92
N GLN A 72 13.35 16.91 18.30
CA GLN A 72 13.60 18.01 19.24
C GLN A 72 13.87 19.33 18.51
N THR A 73 14.89 19.31 17.66
CA THR A 73 15.47 20.49 17.00
C THR A 73 15.00 20.66 15.56
N GLY A 74 14.20 19.73 15.05
CA GLY A 74 13.65 19.78 13.69
C GLY A 74 14.26 18.79 12.71
N ASN A 75 15.42 18.18 12.99
CA ASN A 75 16.09 17.25 12.05
C ASN A 75 15.18 16.08 11.62
N ALA A 76 14.58 15.36 12.58
CA ALA A 76 13.67 14.25 12.29
C ALA A 76 12.41 14.70 11.53
N LYS A 77 11.98 15.94 11.76
CA LYS A 77 10.83 16.53 11.08
C LYS A 77 11.17 16.78 9.61
N SER A 78 12.33 17.38 9.33
CA SER A 78 12.81 17.63 7.97
C SER A 78 12.99 16.35 7.16
N VAL A 79 13.55 15.29 7.77
CA VAL A 79 13.70 13.98 7.10
C VAL A 79 12.33 13.36 6.79
N ALA A 80 11.40 13.41 7.74
CA ALA A 80 10.03 12.94 7.53
C ALA A 80 9.26 13.75 6.47
N ASP A 81 9.50 15.06 6.37
CA ASP A 81 8.90 15.92 5.35
C ASP A 81 9.43 15.57 3.95
N GLN A 82 10.76 15.40 3.81
CA GLN A 82 11.37 14.95 2.56
C GLN A 82 10.86 13.57 2.13
N LEU A 83 10.72 12.63 3.08
CA LEU A 83 10.17 11.30 2.81
C LEU A 83 8.72 11.41 2.31
N ALA A 84 7.91 12.25 2.93
CA ALA A 84 6.52 12.45 2.53
C ALA A 84 6.41 13.10 1.14
N GLU A 85 7.28 14.04 0.79
CA GLU A 85 7.33 14.65 -0.55
C GLU A 85 7.71 13.64 -1.63
N ARG A 86 8.72 12.79 -1.38
CA ARG A 86 9.12 11.74 -2.32
C ARG A 86 8.00 10.73 -2.56
N LEU A 87 7.34 10.26 -1.51
CA LEU A 87 6.20 9.35 -1.62
C LEU A 87 5.02 9.97 -2.39
N LYS A 88 4.74 11.26 -2.18
CA LYS A 88 3.71 11.98 -2.95
C LYS A 88 4.10 12.12 -4.43
N ALA A 89 5.37 12.33 -4.73
CA ALA A 89 5.87 12.41 -6.11
C ALA A 89 5.71 11.07 -6.84
N GLU A 90 5.79 9.95 -6.12
CA GLU A 90 5.51 8.60 -6.64
C GLU A 90 4.01 8.29 -6.76
N GLY A 91 3.12 9.23 -6.38
CA GLY A 91 1.67 9.07 -6.47
C GLY A 91 1.03 8.36 -5.27
N VAL A 92 1.77 8.19 -4.17
CA VAL A 92 1.26 7.59 -2.92
C VAL A 92 0.52 8.64 -2.09
N GLU A 93 -0.61 8.25 -1.49
CA GLU A 93 -1.35 9.11 -0.57
C GLU A 93 -0.66 9.13 0.80
N VAL A 94 -0.15 10.29 1.21
CA VAL A 94 0.66 10.43 2.43
C VAL A 94 0.00 11.38 3.43
N LYS A 95 -0.16 10.90 4.66
CA LYS A 95 -0.58 11.68 5.82
C LYS A 95 0.62 11.99 6.70
N ARG A 96 1.03 13.25 6.73
CA ARG A 96 2.17 13.72 7.53
C ARG A 96 1.69 14.27 8.87
N ALA A 97 2.26 13.81 9.99
CA ALA A 97 1.96 14.35 11.32
C ALA A 97 3.16 14.29 12.27
N SER A 98 3.41 15.37 13.03
CA SER A 98 4.34 15.33 14.16
C SER A 98 3.72 14.55 15.31
N LEU A 99 4.53 13.83 16.10
CA LEU A 99 4.01 13.07 17.24
C LEU A 99 3.35 13.96 18.30
N LYS A 100 3.75 15.22 18.41
CA LYS A 100 3.13 16.24 19.27
C LYS A 100 1.63 16.42 19.00
N ASP A 101 1.25 16.48 17.72
CA ASP A 101 -0.13 16.72 17.29
C ASP A 101 -0.89 15.41 16.98
N TYR A 102 -0.16 14.29 16.98
CA TYR A 102 -0.71 12.99 16.68
C TYR A 102 -1.39 12.36 17.91
N LYS A 103 -2.63 11.92 17.73
CA LYS A 103 -3.34 11.15 18.75
C LYS A 103 -2.79 9.73 18.76
N ALA A 104 -1.96 9.40 19.76
CA ALA A 104 -1.31 8.09 19.89
C ALA A 104 -2.28 6.89 19.79
N LYS A 105 -3.54 7.02 20.20
CA LYS A 105 -4.57 5.97 20.07
C LYS A 105 -4.93 5.61 18.62
N ASN A 106 -4.70 6.52 17.67
CA ASN A 106 -5.03 6.30 16.26
C ASN A 106 -4.12 5.27 15.60
N ILE A 107 -2.95 4.97 16.20
CA ILE A 107 -1.97 4.05 15.62
C ILE A 107 -2.54 2.65 15.35
N ALA A 108 -3.54 2.23 16.13
CA ALA A 108 -4.23 0.96 15.95
C ALA A 108 -5.13 0.90 14.69
N ASN A 109 -5.51 2.06 14.14
CA ASN A 109 -6.35 2.16 12.95
C ASN A 109 -5.53 2.43 11.68
N GLU A 110 -4.24 2.72 11.81
CA GLU A 110 -3.36 2.98 10.66
C GLU A 110 -2.94 1.63 10.05
N LYS A 111 -2.88 1.55 8.72
CA LYS A 111 -2.43 0.34 7.99
C LYS A 111 -0.92 0.36 7.75
N LEU A 112 -0.36 1.53 7.42
CA LEU A 112 1.06 1.69 7.14
C LEU A 112 1.62 2.94 7.84
N VAL A 113 2.65 2.77 8.68
CA VAL A 113 3.28 3.85 9.43
C VAL A 113 4.79 3.89 9.20
N LEU A 114 5.30 5.05 8.79
CA LEU A 114 6.73 5.33 8.73
C LEU A 114 7.08 6.28 9.87
N LEU A 115 7.93 5.84 10.80
CA LEU A 115 8.31 6.62 11.97
C LEU A 115 9.76 7.07 11.87
N VAL A 116 9.99 8.37 11.92
CA VAL A 116 11.33 8.96 12.06
C VAL A 116 11.49 9.48 13.48
N ALA A 117 12.41 8.92 14.26
CA ALA A 117 12.57 9.25 15.68
C ALA A 117 14.01 9.64 16.01
N SER A 118 14.22 10.85 16.51
CA SER A 118 15.50 11.24 17.10
C SER A 118 15.66 10.73 18.53
N THR A 119 16.88 10.43 18.94
CA THR A 119 17.18 10.04 20.33
C THR A 119 17.69 11.23 21.13
N GLN A 120 17.34 11.33 22.42
CA GLN A 120 17.80 12.37 23.34
C GLN A 120 18.52 11.79 24.55
N GLY A 121 19.56 12.50 25.01
CA GLY A 121 20.25 12.24 26.27
C GLY A 121 20.69 10.78 26.42
N GLU A 122 20.09 10.09 27.39
CA GLU A 122 20.38 8.71 27.76
C GLU A 122 19.64 7.67 26.91
N GLY A 123 19.14 8.01 25.72
CA GLY A 123 18.44 7.07 24.86
C GLY A 123 16.92 7.26 24.80
N GLU A 124 16.41 8.31 25.42
CA GLU A 124 14.97 8.55 25.49
C GLU A 124 14.44 9.16 24.18
N PRO A 125 13.15 8.94 23.86
CA PRO A 125 12.51 9.63 22.75
C PRO A 125 12.33 11.14 23.08
N PRO A 126 12.18 11.99 22.06
CA PRO A 126 11.95 13.42 22.25
C PRO A 126 10.64 13.67 22.98
N GLU A 127 10.50 14.82 23.63
CA GLU A 127 9.30 15.21 24.37
C GLU A 127 8.00 14.99 23.56
N GLU A 128 8.03 15.29 22.26
CA GLU A 128 6.92 15.08 21.33
C GLU A 128 6.53 13.59 21.18
N GLY A 129 7.48 12.66 21.30
CA GLY A 129 7.29 11.22 21.17
C GLY A 129 7.01 10.48 22.48
N VAL A 130 7.20 11.12 23.64
CA VAL A 130 7.02 10.49 24.96
C VAL A 130 5.60 9.95 25.15
N VAL A 131 4.58 10.64 24.62
CA VAL A 131 3.17 10.22 24.75
C VAL A 131 2.93 8.89 24.02
N LEU A 132 3.43 8.77 22.79
CA LEU A 132 3.34 7.53 22.02
C LEU A 132 4.16 6.43 22.69
N TYR A 133 5.39 6.74 23.10
CA TYR A 133 6.27 5.79 23.78
C TYR A 133 5.63 5.17 25.03
N LYS A 134 5.04 6.00 25.90
CA LYS A 134 4.31 5.55 27.10
C LYS A 134 3.06 4.74 26.78
N LEU A 135 2.36 5.05 25.67
CA LEU A 135 1.21 4.28 25.24
C LEU A 135 1.63 2.86 24.82
N LEU A 136 2.68 2.76 24.00
CA LEU A 136 3.18 1.49 23.48
C LEU A 136 3.75 0.61 24.61
N HIS A 137 4.50 1.18 25.54
CA HIS A 137 5.06 0.45 26.69
C HIS A 137 4.07 0.27 27.86
N GLY A 138 2.92 0.93 27.81
CA GLY A 138 1.92 0.89 28.87
C GLY A 138 1.03 -0.35 28.82
N ARG A 139 0.28 -0.56 29.91
CA ARG A 139 -0.73 -1.64 30.00
C ARG A 139 -1.92 -1.48 29.04
N LYS A 140 -2.08 -0.29 28.46
CA LYS A 140 -3.14 0.06 27.49
C LYS A 140 -2.63 0.04 26.05
N ALA A 141 -1.51 -0.63 25.79
CA ALA A 141 -0.97 -0.76 24.45
C ALA A 141 -1.98 -1.47 23.54
N PRO A 142 -2.35 -0.87 22.39
CA PRO A 142 -3.22 -1.52 21.43
C PRO A 142 -2.48 -2.69 20.75
N LYS A 143 -3.24 -3.68 20.28
CA LYS A 143 -2.71 -4.68 19.34
C LYS A 143 -2.59 -4.05 17.96
N LEU A 144 -1.50 -4.33 17.27
CA LEU A 144 -1.11 -3.73 15.99
C LEU A 144 -1.03 -4.79 14.88
N ASP A 145 -1.84 -5.84 14.98
CA ASP A 145 -1.82 -7.02 14.10
C ASP A 145 -2.01 -6.68 12.61
N ASN A 146 -2.66 -5.55 12.30
CA ASN A 146 -2.93 -5.06 10.94
C ASN A 146 -2.03 -3.90 10.51
N LEU A 147 -1.02 -3.54 11.32
CA LEU A 147 -0.13 -2.42 11.06
C LEU A 147 1.16 -2.93 10.42
N GLU A 148 1.48 -2.40 9.24
CA GLU A 148 2.83 -2.46 8.69
C GLU A 148 3.60 -1.20 9.10
N PHE A 149 4.87 -1.34 9.46
CA PHE A 149 5.67 -0.21 9.91
C PHE A 149 7.13 -0.28 9.46
N ALA A 150 7.76 0.89 9.39
CA ALA A 150 9.22 1.02 9.30
C ALA A 150 9.69 2.16 10.19
N VAL A 151 10.85 2.00 10.81
CA VAL A 151 11.43 2.98 11.73
C VAL A 151 12.79 3.44 11.22
N LEU A 152 12.98 4.75 11.17
CA LEU A 152 14.27 5.40 10.98
C LEU A 152 14.68 6.07 12.29
N GLY A 153 15.72 5.53 12.92
CA GLY A 153 16.35 6.13 14.08
C GLY A 153 17.32 7.23 13.64
N LEU A 154 17.23 8.40 14.27
CA LEU A 154 18.25 9.44 14.16
C LEU A 154 18.99 9.53 15.50
N GLY A 155 20.31 9.50 15.45
CA GLY A 155 21.17 9.57 16.62
C GLY A 155 22.53 10.13 16.28
N ASP A 156 23.40 10.16 17.29
CA ASP A 156 24.81 10.51 17.17
C ASP A 156 25.63 9.34 17.72
N SER A 157 26.49 8.76 16.90
CA SER A 157 27.30 7.59 17.27
C SER A 157 28.34 7.90 18.36
N SER A 158 28.59 9.18 18.63
CA SER A 158 29.43 9.65 19.74
C SER A 158 28.81 9.38 21.12
N TYR A 159 27.50 9.13 21.17
CA TYR A 159 26.79 8.82 22.42
C TYR A 159 26.65 7.30 22.62
N PRO A 160 26.71 6.82 23.87
CA PRO A 160 26.59 5.39 24.17
C PRO A 160 25.28 4.78 23.65
N ASN A 161 24.19 5.55 23.70
CA ASN A 161 22.84 5.09 23.36
C ASN A 161 22.44 5.52 21.94
N PHE A 162 23.31 5.20 20.97
CA PHE A 162 23.08 5.52 19.55
C PHE A 162 21.75 4.94 19.05
N CYS A 163 20.88 5.83 18.54
CA CYS A 163 19.55 5.54 18.00
C CYS A 163 18.60 4.76 18.94
N GLN A 164 18.83 4.77 20.26
CA GLN A 164 18.10 3.91 21.20
C GLN A 164 16.58 4.09 21.13
N ALA A 165 16.08 5.33 21.02
CA ALA A 165 14.65 5.58 20.91
C ALA A 165 14.04 4.89 19.67
N GLY A 166 14.75 4.90 18.54
CA GLY A 166 14.34 4.20 17.32
C GLY A 166 14.33 2.68 17.49
N LYS A 167 15.31 2.14 18.23
CA LYS A 167 15.39 0.71 18.58
C LYS A 167 14.18 0.28 19.42
N ASP A 168 13.85 1.08 20.43
CA ASP A 168 12.75 0.79 21.34
C ASP A 168 11.39 0.84 20.62
N PHE A 169 11.19 1.84 19.74
CA PHE A 169 9.97 1.90 18.94
C PHE A 169 9.84 0.70 18.00
N ASP A 170 10.90 0.35 17.26
CA ASP A 170 10.87 -0.79 16.34
C ASP A 170 10.57 -2.11 17.07
N GLN A 171 11.27 -2.37 18.17
CA GLN A 171 11.05 -3.56 18.98
C GLN A 171 9.61 -3.60 19.49
N ARG A 172 9.13 -2.49 20.07
CA ARG A 172 7.82 -2.47 20.72
C ARG A 172 6.67 -2.57 19.73
N LEU A 173 6.78 -1.97 18.55
CA LEU A 173 5.78 -2.10 17.49
C LEU A 173 5.66 -3.56 17.02
N ALA A 174 6.80 -4.26 16.88
CA ALA A 174 6.80 -5.68 16.53
C ALA A 174 6.21 -6.57 17.63
N GLU A 175 6.55 -6.31 18.90
CA GLU A 175 5.98 -7.06 20.05
C GLU A 175 4.46 -6.94 20.15
N LEU A 176 3.90 -5.82 19.69
CA LEU A 176 2.46 -5.56 19.69
C LEU A 176 1.72 -6.17 18.48
N GLY A 177 2.44 -6.89 17.60
CA GLY A 177 1.87 -7.57 16.43
C GLY A 177 2.11 -6.83 15.10
N GLY A 178 2.78 -5.68 15.12
CA GLY A 178 3.11 -4.96 13.90
C GLY A 178 4.07 -5.73 13.01
N LYS A 179 3.86 -5.65 11.70
CA LYS A 179 4.74 -6.26 10.70
C LYS A 179 5.76 -5.23 10.19
N ARG A 180 7.04 -5.58 10.25
CA ARG A 180 8.10 -4.74 9.67
C ARG A 180 8.00 -4.77 8.14
N LEU A 181 7.77 -3.61 7.53
CA LEU A 181 7.85 -3.44 6.09
C LEU A 181 9.32 -3.42 5.65
N LEU A 182 10.15 -2.70 6.40
CA LEU A 182 11.60 -2.60 6.21
C LEU A 182 12.28 -2.83 7.55
N GLU A 183 13.51 -3.33 7.50
CA GLU A 183 14.36 -3.36 8.68
C GLU A 183 14.64 -1.93 9.17
N ARG A 184 14.78 -1.77 10.48
CA ARG A 184 15.11 -0.49 11.08
C ARG A 184 16.43 0.02 10.49
N ALA A 185 16.43 1.26 10.04
CA ALA A 185 17.64 1.98 9.68
C ALA A 185 18.02 2.96 10.79
N ASP A 186 19.31 3.07 11.06
CA ASP A 186 19.87 3.99 12.05
C ASP A 186 20.77 4.98 11.28
N ALA A 187 20.51 6.28 11.43
CA ALA A 187 21.24 7.36 10.76
C ALA A 187 21.96 8.24 11.78
N ASP A 188 23.25 8.47 11.50
CA ASP A 188 24.15 9.34 12.28
C ASP A 188 24.07 10.79 11.78
N LEU A 189 24.65 11.76 12.49
CA LEU A 189 24.55 13.20 12.19
C LEU A 189 24.87 13.60 10.73
N ASP A 190 25.65 12.78 10.01
CA ASP A 190 26.00 12.95 8.58
C ASP A 190 25.04 12.18 7.63
N PHE A 191 23.72 12.42 7.75
CA PHE A 191 22.69 11.80 6.90
C PHE A 191 22.27 12.61 5.66
#